data_AF-A0A8H6VR46-F1
#
_entry.id   AF-A0A8H6VR46-F1
#
_cell.length_a   1.000
_cell.length_b   1.000
_cell.length_c   1.000
_cell.angle_alpha   90.00
_cell.angle_beta   90.00
_cell.angle_gamma   90.00
#
_symmetry.space_group_name_H-M   'P 1'
#
loop_
_entity.id
_entity.type
_entity.pdbx_description
1 polymer ?
#
loop_
_entity_poly.entity_id
_entity_poly.type
_entity_poly.pdbx_seq_one_letter_code
_entity_poly.pdbx_strand_id
1 'polypeptide(L)'
;MTNWAIFLTAAQAPPKTLNRALLYMHDFENSPFPPDYGWILLSSKTLPSKAKARRPTRVPITPAISASEFAGMSLAQVNAFVRANSTALEKIDVSVADWAVLDQKGLETSTCLVCEQVYDGGEEGADEGRMTDEFRACRIPYEKAWGMIANLDISNMDFEDFIDQDAGEQEDGSWLYSSTPEDDENDGGDGDGGDAPGDEDNPGDEEDEGTGIKREAIYEMLKAGNHVD
;
A
#
# COMPACT_ATOMS: atom_id res chain seq x y z
N MET A 1 -12.68 6.34 6.86
CA MET A 1 -11.45 5.82 6.26
C MET A 1 -11.86 4.93 5.13
N THR A 2 -11.31 5.20 3.96
CA THR A 2 -11.67 4.57 2.69
C THR A 2 -10.96 3.21 2.57
N ASN A 3 -11.50 2.29 1.77
CA ASN A 3 -10.74 1.11 1.37
C ASN A 3 -10.08 1.34 0.01
N TRP A 4 -8.91 0.74 -0.21
CA TRP A 4 -8.19 0.88 -1.47
C TRP A 4 -8.12 -0.44 -2.21
N ALA A 5 -8.36 -0.41 -3.52
CA ALA A 5 -8.24 -1.60 -4.35
C ALA A 5 -6.78 -2.01 -4.51
N ILE A 6 -6.51 -3.32 -4.43
CA ILE A 6 -5.28 -3.93 -4.92
C ILE A 6 -5.65 -4.82 -6.11
N PHE A 7 -5.18 -4.48 -7.30
CA PHE A 7 -5.36 -5.32 -8.48
C PHE A 7 -4.22 -6.34 -8.59
N LEU A 8 -4.56 -7.62 -8.67
CA LEU A 8 -3.57 -8.68 -8.85
C LEU A 8 -3.31 -8.90 -10.35
N THR A 9 -2.32 -8.23 -10.93
CA THR A 9 -1.96 -8.39 -12.35
C THR A 9 -0.86 -9.43 -12.58
N ALA A 10 -0.20 -9.89 -11.51
CA ALA A 10 0.72 -11.01 -11.57
C ALA A 10 0.04 -12.27 -12.12
N ALA A 11 0.69 -12.93 -13.09
CA ALA A 11 0.20 -14.20 -13.64
C ALA A 11 0.34 -15.35 -12.65
N GLN A 12 1.34 -15.28 -11.77
CA GLN A 12 1.56 -16.25 -10.70
C GLN A 12 1.64 -15.53 -9.36
N ALA A 13 0.76 -15.88 -8.44
CA ALA A 13 0.73 -15.32 -7.10
C ALA A 13 0.74 -16.45 -6.06
N PRO A 14 1.91 -17.03 -5.76
CA PRO A 14 2.01 -18.05 -4.72
C PRO A 14 1.39 -17.54 -3.41
N PRO A 15 0.53 -18.33 -2.73
CA PRO A 15 -0.22 -17.84 -1.57
C PRO A 15 0.68 -17.24 -0.48
N LYS A 16 1.86 -17.83 -0.26
CA LYS A 16 2.84 -17.32 0.71
C LYS A 16 3.36 -15.92 0.34
N THR A 17 3.70 -15.72 -0.94
CA THR A 17 4.20 -14.43 -1.43
C THR A 17 3.12 -13.36 -1.37
N LEU A 18 1.89 -13.71 -1.77
CA LEU A 18 0.75 -12.79 -1.74
C LEU A 18 0.34 -12.41 -0.31
N ASN A 19 0.26 -13.38 0.60
CA ASN A 19 -0.01 -13.11 2.02
C ASN A 19 1.07 -12.22 2.63
N ARG A 20 2.34 -12.47 2.29
CA ARG A 20 3.45 -11.63 2.73
C ARG A 20 3.32 -10.19 2.24
N ALA A 21 2.99 -9.99 0.96
CA ALA A 21 2.77 -8.64 0.42
C ALA A 21 1.67 -7.90 1.19
N LEU A 22 0.50 -8.52 1.37
CA LEU A 22 -0.62 -7.92 2.10
C LEU A 22 -0.32 -7.63 3.58
N LEU A 23 0.51 -8.48 4.23
CA LEU A 23 0.97 -8.22 5.59
C LEU A 23 1.88 -6.98 5.64
N TYR A 24 2.84 -6.85 4.73
CA TYR A 24 3.75 -5.70 4.74
C TYR A 24 3.08 -4.38 4.36
N MET A 25 2.04 -4.44 3.52
CA MET A 25 1.26 -3.26 3.17
C MET A 25 0.31 -2.82 4.29
N HIS A 26 0.08 -3.63 5.32
CA HIS A 26 -0.82 -3.28 6.44
C HIS A 26 -0.13 -2.37 7.45
N ASP A 27 -0.86 -1.36 7.95
CA ASP A 27 -0.41 -0.51 9.05
C ASP A 27 -0.68 -1.14 10.40
N PHE A 28 0.33 -1.82 10.95
CA PHE A 28 0.26 -2.39 12.29
C PHE A 28 0.37 -1.38 13.42
N GLU A 29 0.74 -0.13 13.12
CA GLU A 29 0.92 0.90 14.13
C GLU A 29 -0.41 1.54 14.50
N ASN A 30 -1.22 1.89 13.48
CA ASN A 30 -2.47 2.62 13.70
C ASN A 30 -3.73 1.83 13.35
N SER A 31 -3.61 0.61 12.80
CA SER A 31 -4.75 -0.23 12.47
C SER A 31 -4.76 -1.58 13.19
N PRO A 32 -5.90 -1.97 13.82
CA PRO A 32 -6.03 -3.28 14.44
C PRO A 32 -5.94 -4.40 13.39
N PHE A 33 -5.58 -5.60 13.85
CA PHE A 33 -5.55 -6.79 13.00
C PHE A 33 -6.58 -7.83 13.47
N PRO A 34 -7.57 -8.23 12.64
CA PRO A 34 -7.76 -7.84 11.24
C PRO A 34 -8.29 -6.40 11.07
N PRO A 35 -7.92 -5.71 9.97
CA PRO A 35 -8.34 -4.32 9.72
C PRO A 35 -9.85 -4.16 9.50
N ASP A 36 -10.38 -3.03 9.96
CA ASP A 36 -11.74 -2.56 9.65
C ASP A 36 -11.81 -1.76 8.33
N TYR A 37 -10.69 -1.17 7.90
CA TYR A 37 -10.50 -0.45 6.63
C TYR A 37 -9.10 -0.74 6.06
N GLY A 38 -8.89 -0.50 4.76
CA GLY A 38 -7.59 -0.68 4.11
C GLY A 38 -7.68 -1.47 2.80
N TRP A 39 -6.76 -2.40 2.59
CA TRP A 39 -6.55 -3.03 1.29
C TRP A 39 -7.60 -4.08 0.90
N ILE A 40 -8.17 -3.95 -0.30
CA ILE A 40 -9.10 -4.90 -0.90
C ILE A 40 -8.50 -5.51 -2.16
N LEU A 41 -8.10 -6.77 -2.08
CA LEU A 41 -7.61 -7.53 -3.20
C LEU A 41 -8.73 -7.85 -4.21
N LEU A 42 -8.54 -7.40 -5.45
CA LEU A 42 -9.39 -7.66 -6.60
C LEU A 42 -8.69 -8.65 -7.53
N SER A 43 -9.23 -9.86 -7.59
CA SER A 43 -8.82 -10.91 -8.54
C SER A 43 -9.89 -11.23 -9.59
N SER A 44 -11.07 -10.61 -9.51
CA SER A 44 -12.16 -10.75 -10.49
C SER A 44 -12.68 -9.37 -10.89
N LYS A 45 -13.05 -9.22 -12.16
CA LYS A 45 -13.72 -8.03 -12.72
C LYS A 45 -15.18 -7.97 -12.32
N THR A 46 -15.74 -9.06 -11.79
CA THR A 46 -17.11 -9.08 -11.30
C THR A 46 -17.17 -8.42 -9.93
N LEU A 47 -17.66 -7.19 -9.90
CA LEU A 47 -17.90 -6.45 -8.66
C LEU A 47 -19.21 -6.91 -7.99
N PRO A 48 -19.24 -7.07 -6.66
CA PRO A 48 -20.45 -7.48 -5.96
C PRO A 48 -21.57 -6.45 -6.12
N SER A 49 -22.79 -6.92 -6.36
CA SER A 49 -23.95 -6.08 -6.71
C SER A 49 -24.67 -5.42 -5.53
N LYS A 50 -24.17 -5.56 -4.28
CA LYS A 50 -24.87 -5.12 -3.07
C LYS A 50 -24.09 -4.12 -2.22
N ALA A 51 -24.85 -3.12 -1.76
CA ALA A 51 -24.56 -1.94 -0.93
C ALA A 51 -24.01 -2.19 0.49
N LYS A 52 -23.09 -3.13 0.68
CA LYS A 52 -22.33 -3.22 1.92
C LYS A 52 -20.88 -2.94 1.60
N ALA A 53 -20.30 -1.96 2.31
CA ALA A 53 -18.87 -1.68 2.31
C ALA A 53 -18.11 -3.00 2.34
N ARG A 54 -17.22 -3.18 1.37
CA ARG A 54 -16.42 -4.39 1.30
C ARG A 54 -15.37 -4.30 2.41
N ARG A 55 -15.21 -5.39 3.16
CA ARG A 55 -14.18 -5.45 4.19
C ARG A 55 -12.81 -5.62 3.55
N PRO A 56 -11.74 -5.10 4.18
CA PRO A 56 -10.37 -5.40 3.80
C PRO A 56 -10.12 -6.90 3.66
N THR A 57 -9.16 -7.23 2.80
CA THR A 57 -8.76 -8.62 2.56
C THR A 57 -8.07 -9.17 3.79
N ARG A 58 -8.61 -10.27 4.33
CA ARG A 58 -8.01 -10.96 5.46
C ARG A 58 -6.92 -11.91 4.98
N VAL A 59 -5.79 -11.90 5.68
CA VAL A 59 -4.73 -12.90 5.53
C VAL A 59 -4.82 -13.92 6.69
N PRO A 60 -4.51 -15.20 6.45
CA PRO A 60 -4.12 -15.77 5.16
C PRO A 60 -5.30 -15.90 4.19
N ILE A 61 -5.05 -15.63 2.90
CA ILE A 61 -6.04 -15.82 1.84
C ILE A 61 -6.33 -17.32 1.68
N THR A 62 -7.58 -17.69 1.94
CA THR A 62 -8.08 -19.06 1.79
C THR A 62 -9.48 -19.05 1.15
N PRO A 63 -9.73 -19.80 0.06
CA PRO A 63 -8.77 -20.62 -0.70
C PRO A 63 -7.76 -19.78 -1.48
N ALA A 64 -6.65 -20.42 -1.90
CA ALA A 64 -5.66 -19.79 -2.77
C ALA A 64 -6.30 -19.24 -4.06
N ILE A 65 -5.83 -18.07 -4.51
CA ILE A 65 -6.28 -17.48 -5.77
C ILE A 65 -5.64 -18.27 -6.91
N SER A 66 -6.44 -19.08 -7.60
CA SER A 66 -5.96 -19.94 -8.69
C SER A 66 -5.74 -19.20 -10.00
N ALA A 67 -6.47 -18.12 -10.24
CA ALA A 67 -6.30 -17.23 -11.39
C ALA A 67 -6.90 -15.85 -11.10
N SER A 68 -6.18 -14.79 -11.49
CA SER A 68 -6.72 -13.42 -11.50
C SER A 68 -7.24 -13.08 -12.89
N GLU A 69 -8.43 -12.52 -12.99
CA GLU A 69 -8.99 -11.97 -14.25
C GLU A 69 -8.25 -10.69 -14.70
N PHE A 70 -7.39 -10.13 -13.84
CA PHE A 70 -6.50 -9.01 -14.15
C PHE A 70 -5.10 -9.46 -14.56
N ALA A 71 -4.80 -10.76 -14.54
CA ALA A 71 -3.48 -11.28 -14.88
C ALA A 71 -3.01 -10.78 -16.26
N GLY A 72 -1.82 -10.18 -16.30
CA GLY A 72 -1.21 -9.64 -17.52
C GLY A 72 -1.79 -8.30 -18.01
N MET A 73 -2.72 -7.67 -17.29
CA MET A 73 -3.19 -6.33 -17.64
C MET A 73 -2.11 -5.28 -17.37
N SER A 74 -1.98 -4.34 -18.31
CA SER A 74 -1.19 -3.12 -18.14
C SER A 74 -1.88 -2.13 -17.19
N LEU A 75 -1.15 -1.15 -16.68
CA LEU A 75 -1.69 -0.10 -15.82
C LEU A 75 -2.81 0.70 -16.51
N ALA A 76 -2.66 1.04 -17.80
CA ALA A 76 -3.71 1.70 -18.56
C ALA A 76 -5.01 0.87 -18.65
N GLN A 77 -4.90 -0.47 -18.76
CA GLN A 77 -6.07 -1.35 -18.76
C GLN A 77 -6.71 -1.45 -17.37
N VAL A 78 -5.92 -1.42 -16.30
CA VAL A 78 -6.44 -1.37 -14.93
C VAL A 78 -7.14 -0.04 -14.68
N ASN A 79 -6.53 1.10 -15.07
CA ASN A 79 -7.16 2.41 -14.98
C ASN A 79 -8.49 2.46 -15.75
N ALA A 80 -8.51 1.98 -16.99
CA ALA A 80 -9.74 1.89 -17.78
C ALA A 80 -10.83 1.07 -17.07
N PHE A 81 -10.46 -0.01 -16.35
CA PHE A 81 -11.39 -0.77 -15.54
C PHE A 81 -11.91 0.02 -14.34
N VAL A 82 -11.04 0.69 -13.58
CA VAL A 82 -11.43 1.54 -12.43
C VAL A 82 -12.45 2.58 -12.88
N ARG A 83 -12.15 3.30 -13.96
CA ARG A 83 -13.01 4.35 -14.53
C ARG A 83 -14.35 3.82 -15.01
N ALA A 84 -14.35 2.73 -15.77
CA ALA A 84 -15.58 2.12 -16.27
C ALA A 84 -16.49 1.59 -15.13
N ASN A 85 -15.93 1.38 -13.94
CA ASN A 85 -16.61 0.82 -12.78
C ASN A 85 -16.61 1.76 -11.57
N SER A 86 -16.30 3.05 -11.72
CA SER A 86 -16.08 3.97 -10.60
C SER A 86 -17.26 4.00 -9.64
N THR A 87 -18.47 4.23 -10.16
CA THR A 87 -19.71 4.20 -9.39
C THR A 87 -19.97 2.85 -8.71
N ALA A 88 -19.51 1.74 -9.29
CA ALA A 88 -19.69 0.42 -8.69
C ALA A 88 -18.69 0.16 -7.55
N LEU A 89 -17.44 0.64 -7.70
CA LEU A 89 -16.40 0.61 -6.67
C LEU A 89 -16.76 1.50 -5.48
N GLU A 90 -17.20 2.73 -5.73
CA GLU A 90 -17.65 3.67 -4.70
C GLU A 90 -18.83 3.10 -3.89
N LYS A 91 -19.78 2.42 -4.54
CA LYS A 91 -20.92 1.76 -3.88
C LYS A 91 -20.53 0.65 -2.91
N ILE A 92 -19.31 0.14 -3.00
CA ILE A 92 -18.74 -0.86 -2.10
C ILE A 92 -17.62 -0.30 -1.23
N ASP A 93 -17.55 1.03 -1.11
CA ASP A 93 -16.62 1.77 -0.25
C ASP A 93 -15.14 1.57 -0.62
N VAL A 94 -14.88 1.52 -1.93
CA VAL A 94 -13.53 1.43 -2.51
C VAL A 94 -13.20 2.74 -3.21
N SER A 95 -12.04 3.33 -2.88
CA SER A 95 -11.51 4.52 -3.54
C SER A 95 -11.27 4.25 -5.03
N VAL A 96 -11.58 5.26 -5.84
CA VAL A 96 -11.28 5.29 -7.28
C VAL A 96 -10.17 6.30 -7.60
N ALA A 97 -9.82 7.15 -6.62
CA ALA A 97 -8.73 8.11 -6.73
C ALA A 97 -7.39 7.39 -6.59
N ASP A 98 -7.28 6.53 -5.56
CA ASP A 98 -6.04 5.83 -5.23
C ASP A 98 -6.24 4.33 -5.17
N TRP A 99 -5.31 3.60 -5.78
CA TRP A 99 -5.33 2.14 -5.86
C TRP A 99 -3.92 1.59 -6.03
N ALA A 100 -3.76 0.29 -5.83
CA ALA A 100 -2.47 -0.38 -5.97
C ALA A 100 -2.52 -1.59 -6.90
N VAL A 101 -1.35 -2.00 -7.37
CA VAL A 101 -1.16 -3.18 -8.23
C VAL A 101 -0.07 -4.07 -7.66
N LEU A 102 -0.39 -5.36 -7.59
CA LEU A 102 0.59 -6.44 -7.38
C LEU A 102 0.85 -7.11 -8.73
N ASP A 103 1.90 -6.66 -9.41
CA ASP A 103 2.40 -7.24 -10.64
C ASP A 103 3.46 -8.32 -10.38
N GLN A 104 3.87 -9.03 -11.43
CA GLN A 104 4.82 -10.14 -11.31
C GLN A 104 6.17 -9.67 -10.74
N LYS A 105 6.70 -8.55 -11.27
CA LYS A 105 7.92 -7.91 -10.78
C LYS A 105 7.79 -7.57 -9.31
N GLY A 106 6.66 -6.99 -8.92
CA GLY A 106 6.37 -6.62 -7.54
C GLY A 106 6.47 -7.78 -6.57
N LEU A 107 5.82 -8.91 -6.88
CA LEU A 107 5.88 -10.13 -6.07
C LEU A 107 7.30 -10.72 -5.96
N GLU A 108 8.15 -10.50 -6.96
CA GLU A 108 9.54 -10.97 -7.00
C GLU A 108 10.49 -10.05 -6.23
N THR A 109 10.26 -8.74 -6.28
CA THR A 109 11.15 -7.72 -5.70
C THR A 109 10.64 -7.11 -4.39
N SER A 110 9.54 -7.64 -3.84
CA SER A 110 8.87 -7.11 -2.64
C SER A 110 8.43 -5.64 -2.79
N THR A 111 7.91 -5.29 -3.96
CA THR A 111 7.37 -3.95 -4.26
C THR A 111 5.96 -4.04 -4.80
N CYS A 112 5.19 -2.96 -4.73
CA CYS A 112 3.94 -2.80 -5.46
C CYS A 112 3.98 -1.50 -6.26
N LEU A 113 2.94 -1.26 -7.05
CA LEU A 113 2.68 0.05 -7.64
C LEU A 113 1.53 0.71 -6.87
N VAL A 114 1.72 1.93 -6.39
CA VAL A 114 0.64 2.80 -5.90
C VAL A 114 0.31 3.79 -7.00
N CYS A 115 -0.97 3.92 -7.31
CA CYS A 115 -1.46 4.71 -8.44
C CYS A 115 -2.41 5.79 -7.94
N GLU A 116 -2.25 7.00 -8.48
CA GLU A 116 -3.07 8.18 -8.22
C GLU A 116 -3.74 8.59 -9.52
N GLN A 117 -5.05 8.83 -9.45
CA GLN A 117 -5.85 9.34 -10.54
C GLN A 117 -5.69 10.86 -10.67
N VAL A 118 -5.44 11.34 -11.89
CA VAL A 118 -5.39 12.79 -12.16
C VAL A 118 -6.82 13.30 -12.42
N TYR A 119 -7.18 14.39 -11.75
CA TYR A 119 -8.44 15.10 -11.93
C TYR A 119 -8.21 16.42 -12.66
N ASP A 120 -9.05 16.72 -13.65
CA ASP A 120 -9.02 18.03 -14.32
C ASP A 120 -9.79 19.01 -13.44
N GLY A 121 -9.06 19.97 -12.88
CA GLY A 121 -9.62 21.04 -12.07
C GLY A 121 -10.37 22.02 -12.95
N GLY A 122 -11.71 22.00 -12.88
CA GLY A 122 -12.48 23.19 -13.21
C GLY A 122 -12.05 24.33 -12.30
N GLU A 123 -11.89 25.54 -12.85
CA GLU A 123 -11.56 26.78 -12.14
C GLU A 123 -12.19 26.83 -10.73
N GLU A 124 -11.43 27.36 -9.76
CA GLU A 124 -11.86 27.55 -8.35
C GLU A 124 -13.37 27.89 -8.25
N GLY A 125 -14.17 26.93 -7.77
CA GLY A 125 -15.60 27.13 -7.50
C GLY A 125 -16.57 26.35 -8.39
N ALA A 126 -16.11 25.48 -9.30
CA ALA A 126 -16.98 24.49 -9.95
C ALA A 126 -16.95 23.14 -9.21
N ASP A 127 -18.13 22.67 -8.81
CA ASP A 127 -18.38 21.36 -8.20
C ASP A 127 -17.65 20.22 -8.94
N GLU A 128 -16.91 19.43 -8.18
CA GLU A 128 -16.37 18.09 -8.50
C GLU A 128 -15.52 18.02 -9.80
N GLY A 129 -14.19 18.08 -9.64
CA GLY A 129 -13.23 17.83 -10.72
C GLY A 129 -13.54 16.53 -11.47
N ARG A 130 -13.40 16.54 -12.80
CA ARG A 130 -13.71 15.35 -13.60
C ARG A 130 -12.50 14.42 -13.64
N MET A 131 -12.76 13.14 -13.36
CA MET A 131 -11.77 12.07 -13.51
C MET A 131 -11.28 11.99 -14.95
N THR A 132 -9.99 12.26 -15.17
CA THR A 132 -9.39 12.24 -16.51
C THR A 132 -9.06 10.81 -16.96
N ASP A 133 -8.48 10.66 -18.15
CA ASP A 133 -7.91 9.40 -18.62
C ASP A 133 -6.49 9.18 -18.05
N GLU A 134 -5.92 10.20 -17.41
CA GLU A 134 -4.54 10.25 -16.94
C GLU A 134 -4.44 9.75 -15.50
N PHE A 135 -3.35 9.06 -15.20
CA PHE A 135 -3.02 8.57 -13.88
C PHE A 135 -1.51 8.51 -13.76
N ARG A 136 -1.00 8.48 -12.53
CA ARG A 136 0.42 8.31 -12.24
C ARG A 136 0.58 7.08 -11.37
N ALA A 137 1.74 6.42 -11.47
CA ALA A 137 2.05 5.24 -10.68
C ALA A 137 3.46 5.34 -10.12
N CYS A 138 3.68 4.93 -8.87
CA CYS A 138 4.98 4.88 -8.22
C CYS A 138 5.28 3.45 -7.79
N ARG A 139 6.46 2.92 -8.14
CA ARG A 139 6.89 1.59 -7.69
C ARG A 139 7.59 1.73 -6.34
N ILE A 140 6.99 1.12 -5.32
CA ILE A 140 7.35 1.37 -3.93
C ILE A 140 7.47 0.04 -3.15
N PRO A 141 8.40 -0.07 -2.17
CA PRO A 141 8.41 -1.20 -1.24
C PRO A 141 7.07 -1.37 -0.53
N TYR A 142 6.68 -2.62 -0.23
CA TYR A 142 5.38 -2.89 0.42
C TYR A 142 5.19 -2.14 1.73
N GLU A 143 6.25 -2.04 2.52
CA GLU A 143 6.29 -1.41 3.83
C GLU A 143 6.00 0.10 3.78
N LYS A 144 6.19 0.72 2.61
CA LYS A 144 5.97 2.16 2.40
C LYS A 144 4.65 2.45 1.68
N ALA A 145 3.99 1.44 1.12
CA ALA A 145 2.77 1.59 0.33
C ALA A 145 1.61 2.19 1.13
N TRP A 146 1.47 1.81 2.41
CA TRP A 146 0.45 2.40 3.30
C TRP A 146 0.67 3.90 3.50
N GLY A 147 1.90 4.29 3.85
CA GLY A 147 2.24 5.68 4.12
C GLY A 147 1.93 6.57 2.92
N MET A 148 2.32 6.14 1.72
CA MET A 148 1.99 6.86 0.49
C MET A 148 0.48 6.96 0.27
N ILE A 149 -0.24 5.82 0.24
CA ILE A 149 -1.66 5.85 -0.13
C ILE A 149 -2.53 6.61 0.88
N ALA A 150 -2.19 6.52 2.17
CA ALA A 150 -2.92 7.23 3.22
C ALA A 150 -2.73 8.75 3.11
N ASN A 151 -1.50 9.20 2.78
CA ASN A 151 -1.22 10.62 2.57
C ASN A 151 -1.95 11.19 1.34
N LEU A 152 -2.00 10.42 0.24
CA LEU A 152 -2.75 10.80 -0.96
C LEU A 152 -4.26 10.89 -0.68
N ASP A 153 -4.85 9.88 -0.02
CA ASP A 153 -6.30 9.81 0.26
C ASP A 153 -6.79 10.97 1.14
N ILE A 154 -5.94 11.48 2.05
CA ILE A 154 -6.25 12.62 2.91
C ILE A 154 -5.71 13.96 2.38
N SER A 155 -5.02 13.92 1.23
CA SER A 155 -4.35 15.07 0.62
C SER A 155 -3.41 15.82 1.57
N ASN A 156 -2.62 15.07 2.36
CA ASN A 156 -1.62 15.63 3.26
C ASN A 156 -0.27 15.87 2.56
N MET A 157 0.07 15.01 1.61
CA MET A 157 1.23 15.14 0.71
C MET A 157 0.78 14.80 -0.70
N ASP A 158 1.42 15.42 -1.69
CA ASP A 158 1.12 15.20 -3.09
C ASP A 158 1.97 14.03 -3.62
N PHE A 159 1.58 13.46 -4.77
CA PHE A 159 2.31 12.35 -5.40
C PHE A 159 3.79 12.69 -5.64
N GLU A 160 4.07 13.93 -6.02
CA GLU A 160 5.38 14.52 -6.26
C GLU A 160 6.34 14.45 -5.07
N ASP A 161 5.82 14.36 -3.84
CA ASP A 161 6.62 14.28 -2.63
C ASP A 161 7.20 12.86 -2.38
N PHE A 162 6.67 11.85 -3.08
CA PHE A 162 7.08 10.45 -2.94
C PHE A 162 8.00 9.96 -4.06
N ILE A 163 8.29 10.80 -5.06
CA ILE A 163 8.98 10.38 -6.28
C ILE A 163 10.24 11.20 -6.55
N ASP A 164 11.20 10.56 -7.21
CA ASP A 164 12.34 11.25 -7.82
C ASP A 164 11.89 11.89 -9.14
N GLN A 165 11.53 13.17 -9.08
CA GLN A 165 11.09 13.93 -10.25
C GLN A 165 12.21 14.11 -11.29
N ASP A 166 13.48 14.11 -10.86
CA ASP A 166 14.63 14.27 -11.75
C ASP A 166 14.90 12.98 -12.55
N ALA A 167 14.66 11.81 -11.94
CA ALA A 167 14.74 10.52 -12.61
C ALA A 167 13.65 10.32 -13.68
N GLY A 168 12.50 10.99 -13.51
CA GLY A 168 11.39 10.91 -14.45
C GLY A 168 10.63 9.57 -14.42
N GLU A 169 9.70 9.44 -15.36
CA GLU A 169 8.96 8.20 -15.59
C GLU A 169 9.88 7.09 -16.14
N GLN A 170 9.75 5.89 -15.58
CA GLN A 170 10.51 4.70 -15.93
C GLN A 170 9.88 3.97 -17.13
N GLU A 171 10.60 3.01 -17.71
CA GLU A 171 10.16 2.26 -18.91
C GLU A 171 8.81 1.53 -18.72
N ASP A 172 8.47 1.12 -17.49
CA ASP A 172 7.21 0.45 -17.17
C ASP A 172 6.03 1.41 -16.90
N GLY A 173 6.26 2.71 -17.07
CA GLY A 173 5.27 3.77 -16.84
C GLY A 173 5.08 4.15 -15.36
N SER A 174 5.99 3.70 -14.49
CA SER A 174 6.01 4.09 -13.08
C SER A 174 7.08 5.13 -12.81
N TRP A 175 6.91 5.94 -11.78
CA TRP A 175 7.92 6.84 -11.26
C TRP A 175 8.81 6.13 -10.25
N LEU A 176 10.06 6.57 -10.18
CA LEU A 176 11.01 6.08 -9.19
C LEU A 176 10.62 6.64 -7.81
N TYR A 177 10.46 5.75 -6.83
CA TYR A 177 10.22 6.14 -5.44
C TYR A 177 11.44 6.84 -4.85
N SER A 178 11.22 8.01 -4.25
CA SER A 178 12.18 8.69 -3.38
C SER A 178 11.84 8.33 -1.94
N SER A 179 12.82 7.88 -1.15
CA SER A 179 12.62 7.81 0.30
C SER A 179 12.22 9.20 0.80
N THR A 180 11.17 9.27 1.62
CA THR A 180 10.78 10.54 2.24
C THR A 180 11.80 10.87 3.34
N PRO A 181 11.98 12.14 3.71
CA PRO A 181 12.89 12.53 4.79
C PRO A 181 12.61 11.81 6.13
N GLU A 182 11.36 11.42 6.38
CA GLU A 182 10.95 10.63 7.54
C GLU A 182 11.60 9.24 7.59
N ASP A 183 12.07 8.72 6.46
CA ASP A 183 12.78 7.44 6.38
C ASP A 183 14.24 7.54 6.84
N ASP A 184 14.83 8.74 6.78
CA ASP A 184 16.22 8.98 7.14
C ASP A 184 16.40 9.27 8.65
N GLU A 185 15.34 9.65 9.37
CA GLU A 185 15.42 9.97 10.80
C GLU A 185 15.54 8.74 11.72
N ASN A 186 15.39 7.52 11.19
CA ASN A 186 15.46 6.29 11.99
C ASN A 186 16.75 5.46 11.80
N ASP A 187 17.75 5.96 11.05
CA ASP A 187 19.07 5.31 10.91
C ASP A 187 20.21 6.08 11.61
N GLY A 188 19.86 7.09 12.43
CA GLY A 188 20.78 7.89 13.25
C GLY A 188 21.28 7.18 14.50
N GLY A 189 21.76 5.94 14.38
CA GLY A 189 22.58 5.28 15.40
C GLY A 189 24.00 5.84 15.40
N ASP A 190 24.17 7.14 15.64
CA ASP A 190 25.48 7.74 15.87
C ASP A 190 25.95 7.36 17.27
N GLY A 191 26.61 6.20 17.33
CA GLY A 191 27.53 5.87 18.40
C GLY A 191 28.73 6.82 18.36
N ASP A 192 28.57 8.01 18.95
CA ASP A 192 29.72 8.83 19.35
C ASP A 192 30.23 8.33 20.70
N GLY A 193 31.26 7.48 20.62
CA GLY A 193 32.07 7.06 21.76
C GLY A 193 32.88 8.24 22.31
N GLY A 194 32.24 9.07 23.13
CA GLY A 194 32.87 10.07 23.96
C GLY A 194 33.17 9.52 25.35
N ASP A 195 34.42 9.09 25.58
CA ASP A 195 34.95 8.85 26.93
C ASP A 195 34.91 10.12 27.78
N ALA A 196 34.02 10.18 28.78
CA ALA A 196 34.11 11.11 29.90
C ALA A 196 33.62 10.44 31.20
N PRO A 197 34.37 10.56 32.31
CA PRO A 197 34.03 9.90 33.56
C PRO A 197 33.14 10.77 34.45
N GLY A 198 32.15 10.12 35.06
CA GLY A 198 31.57 10.47 36.37
C GLY A 198 30.62 11.66 36.39
N ASP A 199 29.33 11.41 36.63
CA ASP A 199 28.74 11.70 37.94
C ASP A 199 27.33 11.09 38.05
N GLU A 200 26.98 10.79 39.30
CA GLU A 200 25.88 9.96 39.78
C GLU A 200 24.48 10.59 39.59
N ASP A 201 23.46 9.72 39.67
CA ASP A 201 22.03 9.97 39.90
C ASP A 201 21.07 10.03 38.68
N ASN A 202 20.72 8.82 38.22
CA ASN A 202 19.47 8.46 37.55
C ASN A 202 18.30 8.51 38.58
N PRO A 203 17.14 9.08 38.22
CA PRO A 203 15.97 8.22 38.19
C PRO A 203 15.00 8.57 37.04
N GLY A 204 14.66 7.56 36.24
CA GLY A 204 13.40 7.55 35.50
C GLY A 204 13.48 6.93 34.11
N ASP A 205 13.93 5.67 34.04
CA ASP A 205 13.77 4.84 32.85
C ASP A 205 12.26 4.57 32.61
N GLU A 206 11.68 5.22 31.60
CA GLU A 206 10.50 4.72 30.90
C GLU A 206 10.98 4.08 29.60
N GLU A 207 11.02 2.74 29.61
CA GLU A 207 11.37 1.89 28.48
C GLU A 207 10.31 2.05 27.37
N ASP A 208 10.69 2.70 26.27
CA ASP A 208 9.93 2.67 25.02
C ASP A 208 10.25 1.36 24.26
N GLU A 209 9.55 0.28 24.65
CA GLU A 209 9.52 -1.00 23.93
C GLU A 209 8.65 -0.88 22.65
N GLY A 210 9.06 -0.05 21.68
CA GLY A 210 8.20 0.34 20.56
C GLY A 210 8.45 -0.29 19.19
N THR A 211 9.54 -1.04 18.96
CA THR A 211 9.93 -1.40 17.56
C THR A 211 10.31 -2.85 17.31
N GLY A 212 10.59 -3.65 18.35
CA GLY A 212 10.97 -5.07 18.22
C GLY A 212 9.83 -6.03 17.90
N ILE A 213 8.58 -5.64 18.18
CA ILE A 213 7.39 -6.50 18.03
C ILE A 213 7.00 -6.69 16.55
N LYS A 214 7.37 -5.76 15.67
CA LYS A 214 6.88 -5.71 14.28
C LYS A 214 7.36 -6.90 13.41
N ARG A 215 8.59 -7.40 13.60
CA ARG A 215 9.12 -8.55 12.79
C ARG A 215 8.75 -9.91 13.37
N GLU A 216 8.81 -10.08 14.68
CA GLU A 216 8.47 -11.34 15.36
C GLU A 216 6.99 -11.70 15.16
N ALA A 217 6.07 -10.72 15.28
CA ALA A 217 4.64 -10.96 15.08
C ALA A 217 4.31 -11.39 13.64
N ILE A 218 4.92 -10.75 12.63
CA ILE A 218 4.79 -11.16 11.22
C ILE A 218 5.36 -12.57 11.02
N TYR A 219 6.49 -12.89 11.64
CA TYR A 219 7.13 -14.19 11.53
C TYR A 219 6.27 -15.31 12.14
N GLU A 220 5.66 -15.08 13.30
CA GLU A 220 4.75 -16.03 13.95
C GLU A 220 3.45 -16.23 13.18
N MET A 221 2.87 -15.17 12.59
CA MET A 221 1.70 -15.29 11.70
C MET A 221 2.03 -16.10 10.43
N LEU A 222 3.22 -15.94 9.85
CA LEU A 222 3.67 -16.72 8.69
C LEU A 222 3.96 -18.19 9.03
N LYS A 223 4.38 -18.51 10.26
CA LYS A 223 4.54 -19.90 10.72
C LYS A 223 3.19 -20.60 10.90
N ALA A 224 2.21 -19.92 11.50
CA ALA A 224 0.89 -20.48 11.76
C ALA A 224 0.12 -20.88 10.48
N GLY A 225 0.40 -20.22 9.35
CA GLY A 225 -0.22 -20.52 8.05
C GLY A 225 0.32 -21.76 7.31
N ASN A 226 1.36 -22.43 7.81
CA ASN A 226 1.98 -23.60 7.17
C ASN A 226 1.51 -24.97 7.74
N HIS A 227 0.49 -24.98 8.59
CA HIS A 227 -0.19 -26.23 8.99
C HIS A 227 -1.54 -26.31 8.29
N VAL A 228 -1.52 -26.90 7.10
CA VAL A 228 -2.69 -27.45 6.43
C VAL A 228 -2.48 -28.95 6.41
N ASP A 229 -3.28 -29.67 7.18
CA ASP A 229 -3.43 -31.13 7.13
C ASP A 229 -3.93 -31.60 5.74
#